data_AF-A0A1Q9A2P6-F1
#
_entry.id   AF-A0A1Q9A2P6-F1
#
_cell.length_a   1.000
_cell.length_b   1.000
_cell.length_c   1.000
_cell.angle_alpha   90.00
_cell.angle_beta   90.00
_cell.angle_gamma   90.00
#
_symmetry.space_group_name_H-M   'P 1'
#
loop_
_entity.id
_entity.type
_entity.pdbx_description
1 polymer ?
#
loop_
_entity_poly.entity_id
_entity_poly.type
_entity_poly.pdbx_seq_one_letter_code
_entity_poly.pdbx_strand_id
1 'polypeptide(L)' 'MSNGDTIQEKALSPAARRALAEAEARRAAEKKQNPPAETGGRGGADPARFGDWEINGRAIDF' A
#
# COMPACT_ATOMS: atom_id res chain seq x y z
N MET A 1 19.55 -27.76 -7.22
CA MET A 1 19.59 -26.28 -7.35
C MET A 1 18.18 -25.74 -7.16
N SER A 2 17.91 -25.14 -6.00
CA SER A 2 16.88 -24.10 -5.83
C SER A 2 17.22 -23.36 -4.54
N ASN A 3 17.88 -22.21 -4.71
CA ASN A 3 18.21 -21.26 -3.65
C ASN A 3 16.97 -20.38 -3.42
N GLY A 4 16.60 -20.09 -2.17
CA GLY A 4 15.49 -19.19 -1.89
C GLY A 4 15.25 -18.96 -0.41
N ASP A 5 16.16 -18.20 0.20
CA ASP A 5 16.00 -17.40 1.42
C ASP A 5 15.20 -18.01 2.59
N THR A 6 15.95 -18.56 3.55
CA THR A 6 15.50 -18.58 4.95
C THR A 6 15.35 -17.14 5.43
N ILE A 7 14.22 -16.50 5.16
CA ILE A 7 13.79 -15.29 5.85
C ILE A 7 13.55 -15.72 7.29
N GLN A 8 14.59 -15.64 8.12
CA GLN A 8 14.47 -15.67 9.57
C GLN A 8 13.34 -14.71 9.92
N GLU A 9 12.20 -15.23 10.41
CA GLU A 9 11.08 -14.41 10.86
C GLU A 9 11.63 -13.39 11.84
N LYS A 10 11.83 -12.15 11.38
CA LYS A 10 12.43 -11.12 12.20
C LYS A 10 11.40 -10.76 13.24
N ALA A 11 11.54 -11.35 14.43
CA ALA A 11 10.63 -11.13 15.53
C ALA A 11 10.42 -9.62 15.73
N LEU A 12 9.17 -9.19 15.65
CA LEU A 12 8.83 -7.78 15.73
C LEU A 12 9.35 -7.21 17.05
N SER A 13 10.09 -6.11 16.95
CA SER A 13 10.55 -5.39 18.14
C SER A 13 9.34 -4.88 18.94
N PRO A 14 9.49 -4.64 20.26
CA PRO A 14 8.42 -4.04 21.06
C PRO A 14 7.88 -2.73 20.47
N ALA A 15 8.77 -1.91 19.87
CA ALA A 15 8.38 -0.67 19.19
C ALA A 15 7.54 -0.93 17.93
N ALA A 16 7.92 -1.92 17.10
CA ALA A 16 7.17 -2.28 15.90
C ALA A 16 5.76 -2.78 16.25
N ARG A 17 5.63 -3.59 17.31
CA ARG A 17 4.31 -4.05 17.79
C ARG A 17 3.41 -2.90 18.24
N ARG A 18 3.95 -1.92 18.97
CA ARG A 18 3.19 -0.72 19.39
C ARG A 18 2.74 0.11 18.20
N ALA A 19 3.63 0.33 17.23
CA ALA A 19 3.30 1.10 16.03
C ALA A 19 2.16 0.46 15.22
N LEU A 20 2.18 -0.88 15.08
CA LEU A 20 1.09 -1.62 14.43
C LEU A 20 -0.22 -1.50 15.20
N ALA A 21 -0.20 -1.66 16.53
CA ALA A 21 -1.39 -1.53 17.37
C ALA A 21 -2.00 -0.12 17.30
N GLU A 22 -1.17 0.93 17.29
CA GLU A 22 -1.65 2.31 17.11
C GLU A 22 -2.26 2.52 15.72
N ALA A 23 -1.59 2.03 14.66
CA ALA A 23 -2.12 2.12 13.30
C ALA A 23 -3.46 1.40 13.15
N GLU A 24 -3.62 0.24 13.78
CA GLU A 24 -4.89 -0.50 13.81
C GLU A 24 -5.98 0.27 14.57
N ALA A 25 -5.66 0.83 15.73
CA ALA A 25 -6.58 1.69 16.49
C ALA A 25 -7.02 2.92 15.66
N ARG A 26 -6.10 3.53 14.90
CA ARG A 26 -6.43 4.64 13.98
C ARG A 26 -7.36 4.20 12.86
N ARG A 27 -7.08 3.09 12.19
CA ARG A 27 -7.96 2.54 11.14
C ARG A 27 -9.35 2.16 11.66
N ALA A 28 -9.44 1.69 12.91
CA ALA A 28 -10.72 1.35 13.54
C ALA A 28 -11.53 2.60 13.91
N ALA A 29 -10.85 3.69 14.30
CA ALA A 29 -11.49 4.97 14.61
C ALA A 29 -11.84 5.80 13.37
N GLU A 30 -11.13 5.59 12.26
CA GLU A 30 -11.45 6.21 10.97
C GLU A 30 -12.76 5.63 10.42
N LYS A 31 -13.73 6.52 10.16
CA LYS A 31 -14.92 6.13 9.40
C LYS A 31 -14.46 5.70 8.01
N LYS A 32 -14.76 4.46 7.62
CA LYS A 32 -14.59 4.00 6.25
C LYS A 32 -15.32 4.96 5.32
N GLN A 33 -14.57 5.79 4.64
CA GLN A 33 -15.10 6.51 3.49
C GLN A 33 -15.28 5.45 2.41
N ASN A 34 -16.49 5.34 1.89
CA ASN A 34 -16.77 4.61 0.66
C ASN A 34 -16.78 5.64 -0.46
N PRO A 35 -15.61 6.08 -0.97
CA PRO A 35 -15.60 6.84 -2.20
C PRO A 35 -16.29 6.02 -3.30
N PRO A 36 -16.97 6.66 -4.25
CA PRO A 36 -17.52 5.96 -5.39
C PRO A 36 -16.41 5.14 -6.06
N ALA A 37 -16.75 3.94 -6.52
CA ALA A 37 -15.81 3.11 -7.25
C ALA A 37 -15.32 3.87 -8.48
N GLU A 38 -14.01 3.97 -8.65
CA GLU A 38 -13.43 4.54 -9.86
C GLU A 38 -13.69 3.58 -11.03
N THR A 39 -14.59 3.97 -11.93
CA THR A 39 -14.88 3.20 -13.14
C THR A 39 -13.96 3.66 -14.27
N GLY A 40 -13.19 2.75 -14.84
CA GLY A 40 -12.23 3.06 -15.91
C GLY A 40 -10.91 3.67 -15.42
N GLY A 41 -10.73 3.81 -14.10
CA GLY A 41 -9.46 4.18 -13.50
C GLY A 41 -8.45 3.03 -13.51
N ARG A 42 -7.16 3.38 -13.46
CA ARG A 42 -6.04 2.42 -13.50
C ARG A 42 -5.90 1.60 -12.20
N GLY A 43 -6.73 1.90 -11.20
CA GLY A 43 -6.59 1.43 -9.82
C GLY A 43 -5.41 2.11 -9.13
N GLY A 44 -5.56 2.45 -7.85
CA GLY A 44 -4.52 3.19 -7.11
C GLY A 44 -4.72 4.71 -7.14
N ALA A 45 -3.72 5.45 -6.68
CA ALA A 45 -3.83 6.89 -6.51
C ALA A 45 -3.72 7.61 -7.86
N ASP A 46 -4.50 8.68 -8.05
CA ASP A 46 -4.58 9.46 -9.28
C ASP A 46 -3.20 9.90 -9.82
N PRO A 47 -2.77 9.42 -11.00
CA PRO A 47 -1.49 9.78 -11.61
C PRO A 47 -1.29 11.28 -11.78
N ALA A 48 -2.37 12.04 -12.03
CA ALA A 48 -2.29 13.49 -12.17
C ALA A 48 -1.95 14.18 -10.84
N ARG A 49 -2.30 13.57 -9.71
CA ARG A 49 -1.98 14.08 -8.37
C ARG A 49 -0.59 13.68 -7.89
N PHE A 50 -0.11 12.50 -8.27
CA PHE A 50 1.11 11.92 -7.71
C PHE A 50 2.27 11.80 -8.71
N GLY A 51 2.06 12.16 -9.98
CA GLY A 51 3.09 12.12 -11.02
C GLY A 51 3.43 10.71 -11.52
N ASP A 52 2.67 9.69 -11.13
CA ASP A 52 2.92 8.29 -11.50
C ASP A 52 2.22 7.91 -12.81
N TRP A 53 2.69 8.51 -13.91
CA TRP A 53 2.16 8.25 -15.25
C TRP A 53 2.80 7.02 -15.92
N GLU A 54 3.70 6.32 -15.22
CA GLU A 54 4.45 5.20 -15.77
C GLU A 54 3.79 3.86 -15.45
N ILE A 55 3.55 3.05 -16.48
CA ILE A 55 3.15 1.65 -16.32
C ILE A 55 4.20 0.80 -17.03
N ASN A 56 4.85 -0.11 -16.29
CA ASN A 56 5.94 -0.95 -16.80
C ASN A 56 7.08 -0.15 -17.45
N GLY A 57 7.43 1.02 -16.89
CA GLY A 57 8.49 1.90 -17.41
C GLY A 57 8.13 2.65 -18.68
N ARG A 58 6.84 2.75 -19.02
CA ARG A 58 6.34 3.52 -20.16
C ARG A 58 5.37 4.58 -19.67
N ALA A 59 5.60 5.83 -20.04
CA ALA A 59 4.63 6.91 -19.83
C ALA A 59 3.36 6.61 -20.64
N ILE A 60 2.23 6.48 -19.95
CA ILE A 60 0.92 6.26 -20.57
C ILE A 60 0.06 7.48 -20.24
N ASP A 61 -0.16 8.35 -21.22
CA ASP A 61 -1.22 9.36 -21.23
C ASP A 61 -2.42 8.78 -21.99
N PHE A 62 -3.64 9.30 -21.80
CA PHE A 62 -4.98 8.82 -22.24
C PHE A 62 -5.52 7.49 -21.65
#